data_AF-A0A9N9IHV3-F1
#
_entry.id   AF-A0A9N9IHV3-F1
#
_cell.length_a   1.000
_cell.length_b   1.000
_cell.length_c   1.000
_cell.angle_alpha   90.00
_cell.angle_beta   90.00
_cell.angle_gamma   90.00
#
_symmetry.space_group_name_H-M   'P 1'
#
loop_
_entity.id
_entity.type
_entity.pdbx_description
1 polymer ?
#
loop_
_entity_poly.entity_id
_entity_poly.type
_entity_poly.pdbx_seq_one_letter_code
_entity_poly.pdbx_strand_id
1 'polypeptide(L)'
;MQRVVDLRWEKEKDSCVDLQVLELLVNAVTQGIQDARQNSASQLAPRLEKLLTETITSRITSNQHIWRLCAKFWFWKKEYDEALEAYLKAYRSVLHDPNLGNSYDVFEKVANAALEVVEAYQNFGEKKVLRKIDSNDDGLEIEKIVCKDWKYQAKSLLKSLIGRTKTSFEGTPMHDKLKEVANELSE
;
A
#
# COMPACT_ATOMS: atom_id res chain seq x y z
N MET A 1 -20.22 -3.97 -5.71
CA MET A 1 -19.06 -4.87 -5.58
C MET A 1 -19.13 -5.74 -4.31
N GLN A 2 -19.38 -5.20 -3.11
CA GLN A 2 -19.44 -5.98 -1.85
C GLN A 2 -20.25 -7.28 -1.95
N ARG A 3 -21.52 -7.19 -2.38
CA ARG A 3 -22.40 -8.37 -2.55
C ARG A 3 -21.86 -9.42 -3.53
N VAL A 4 -21.11 -9.01 -4.55
CA VAL A 4 -20.51 -9.92 -5.54
C VAL A 4 -19.37 -10.70 -4.88
N VAL A 5 -18.51 -10.00 -4.14
CA VAL A 5 -17.41 -10.62 -3.39
C VAL A 5 -17.97 -11.61 -2.36
N ASP A 6 -19.02 -11.26 -1.63
CA ASP A 6 -19.64 -12.15 -0.65
C ASP A 6 -20.21 -13.43 -1.26
N LEU A 7 -20.89 -13.34 -2.40
CA LEU A 7 -21.50 -14.50 -3.04
C LEU A 7 -20.50 -15.39 -3.77
N ARG A 8 -19.43 -14.81 -4.32
CA ARG A 8 -18.47 -15.53 -5.18
C ARG A 8 -17.21 -15.98 -4.46
N TRP A 9 -16.94 -15.48 -3.25
CA TRP A 9 -15.73 -15.79 -2.50
C TRP A 9 -15.47 -17.29 -2.34
N GLU A 10 -16.49 -18.08 -2.00
CA GLU A 10 -16.32 -19.51 -1.78
C GLU A 10 -15.81 -20.24 -3.02
N LYS A 11 -16.25 -19.81 -4.21
CA LYS A 11 -15.99 -20.48 -5.49
C LYS A 11 -14.78 -19.90 -6.24
N GLU A 12 -14.65 -18.58 -6.30
CA GLU A 12 -13.69 -17.89 -7.17
C GLU A 12 -12.49 -17.30 -6.39
N LYS A 13 -12.55 -17.26 -5.05
CA LYS A 13 -11.49 -16.73 -4.18
C LYS A 13 -11.01 -15.34 -4.66
N ASP A 14 -9.70 -15.15 -4.82
CA ASP A 14 -9.09 -13.88 -5.23
C ASP A 14 -9.61 -13.35 -6.57
N SER A 15 -10.07 -14.24 -7.47
CA SER A 15 -10.60 -13.85 -8.79
C SER A 15 -11.99 -13.22 -8.74
N CYS A 16 -12.65 -13.21 -7.57
CA CYS A 16 -13.96 -12.59 -7.43
C CYS A 16 -13.92 -11.05 -7.45
N VAL A 17 -12.73 -10.46 -7.29
CA VAL A 17 -12.51 -9.01 -7.35
C VAL A 17 -11.97 -8.64 -8.72
N ASP A 18 -12.77 -7.91 -9.48
CA ASP A 18 -12.32 -7.27 -10.71
C ASP A 18 -11.46 -6.04 -10.35
N LEU A 19 -10.16 -6.14 -10.60
CA LEU A 19 -9.18 -5.10 -10.28
C LEU A 19 -9.42 -3.82 -11.09
N GLN A 20 -9.84 -3.92 -12.35
CA GLN A 20 -10.08 -2.75 -13.20
C GLN A 20 -11.29 -1.97 -12.69
N VAL A 21 -12.36 -2.68 -12.31
CA VAL A 21 -13.55 -2.03 -11.73
C VAL A 21 -13.20 -1.43 -10.36
N LEU A 22 -12.40 -2.12 -9.54
CA LEU A 22 -11.98 -1.58 -8.24
C LEU A 22 -11.16 -0.29 -8.42
N GLU A 23 -10.22 -0.29 -9.38
CA GLU A 23 -9.44 0.90 -9.72
C GLU A 23 -10.32 2.06 -10.19
N LEU A 24 -11.29 1.80 -11.09
CA LEU A 24 -12.24 2.82 -11.53
C LEU A 24 -13.04 3.42 -10.37
N LEU A 25 -13.48 2.59 -9.41
CA LEU A 25 -14.21 3.06 -8.22
C LEU A 25 -13.32 3.95 -7.34
N VAL A 26 -12.08 3.54 -7.08
CA VAL A 26 -11.12 4.33 -6.30
C VAL A 26 -10.81 5.66 -7.00
N ASN A 27 -10.59 5.62 -8.31
CA ASN A 27 -10.34 6.82 -9.12
C ASN A 27 -11.53 7.77 -9.12
N ALA A 28 -12.75 7.25 -9.29
CA ALA A 28 -13.96 8.06 -9.27
C ALA A 28 -14.13 8.80 -7.94
N VAL A 29 -13.94 8.10 -6.81
CA VAL A 29 -14.06 8.70 -5.47
C VAL A 29 -12.96 9.73 -5.21
N THR A 30 -11.71 9.40 -5.52
CA THR A 30 -10.54 10.27 -5.25
C THR A 30 -10.50 11.52 -6.14
N GLN A 31 -10.96 11.41 -7.38
CA GLN A 31 -11.07 12.56 -8.30
C GLN A 31 -12.39 13.32 -8.15
N GLY A 32 -13.34 12.78 -7.40
CA GLY A 32 -14.64 13.40 -7.17
C GLY A 32 -15.50 13.50 -8.42
N ILE A 33 -15.40 12.52 -9.33
CA ILE A 33 -16.14 12.47 -10.59
C ILE A 33 -17.63 12.69 -10.33
N GLN A 34 -18.24 13.56 -11.14
CA GLN A 34 -19.65 13.91 -11.02
C GLN A 34 -20.53 12.94 -11.82
N ASP A 35 -21.66 12.55 -11.23
CA ASP A 35 -22.70 11.83 -11.95
C ASP A 35 -23.55 12.77 -12.83
N ALA A 36 -24.51 12.21 -13.57
CA ALA A 36 -25.44 12.98 -14.41
C ALA A 36 -26.30 13.99 -13.62
N ARG A 37 -26.34 13.88 -12.28
CA ARG A 37 -27.07 14.77 -11.37
C ARG A 37 -26.11 15.72 -10.63
N GLN A 38 -24.86 15.82 -11.05
CA GLN A 38 -23.81 16.65 -10.44
C GLN A 38 -23.40 16.25 -9.01
N ASN A 39 -23.75 15.03 -8.56
CA ASN A 39 -23.27 14.52 -7.28
C ASN A 39 -21.84 14.02 -7.43
N SER A 40 -20.96 14.44 -6.53
CA SER A 40 -19.58 13.95 -6.50
C SER A 40 -19.49 12.54 -5.93
N ALA A 41 -18.79 11.66 -6.63
CA ALA A 41 -18.48 10.32 -6.16
C ALA A 41 -17.70 10.30 -4.83
N SER A 42 -17.06 11.40 -4.42
CA SER A 42 -16.39 11.50 -3.11
C SER A 42 -17.34 11.24 -1.93
N GLN A 43 -18.65 11.49 -2.09
CA GLN A 43 -19.66 11.15 -1.07
C GLN A 43 -19.76 9.64 -0.78
N LEU A 44 -19.29 8.80 -1.71
CA LEU A 44 -19.25 7.34 -1.56
C LEU A 44 -18.00 6.86 -0.81
N ALA A 45 -17.10 7.75 -0.39
CA ALA A 45 -15.87 7.38 0.32
C ALA A 45 -16.10 6.46 1.53
N PRO A 46 -17.09 6.70 2.43
CA PRO A 46 -17.33 5.78 3.55
C PRO A 46 -17.75 4.37 3.12
N ARG A 47 -18.43 4.24 1.98
CA ARG A 47 -18.82 2.93 1.43
C ARG A 47 -17.63 2.24 0.77
N LEU A 48 -16.81 3.00 0.06
CA LEU A 48 -15.58 2.49 -0.54
C LEU A 48 -14.59 2.02 0.54
N GLU A 49 -14.46 2.78 1.63
CA GLU A 49 -13.64 2.42 2.77
C GLU A 49 -14.02 1.04 3.33
N LYS A 50 -15.30 0.83 3.66
CA LYS A 50 -15.81 -0.48 4.12
C LYS A 50 -15.58 -1.60 3.11
N LEU A 51 -15.75 -1.32 1.81
CA LEU A 51 -15.45 -2.30 0.77
C LEU A 51 -13.97 -2.71 0.80
N LEU A 52 -13.06 -1.74 0.92
CA LEU A 52 -11.62 -2.01 0.95
C LEU A 52 -11.22 -2.75 2.24
N THR A 53 -11.65 -2.27 3.41
CA THR A 53 -11.19 -2.78 4.73
C THR A 53 -11.94 -4.02 5.19
N GLU A 54 -13.27 -3.97 5.23
CA GLU A 54 -14.10 -5.01 5.83
C GLU A 54 -14.38 -6.17 4.87
N THR A 55 -14.35 -5.93 3.55
CA THR A 55 -14.74 -6.94 2.55
C THR A 55 -13.56 -7.51 1.77
N ILE A 56 -12.74 -6.64 1.15
CA ILE A 56 -11.68 -7.09 0.23
C ILE A 56 -10.43 -7.48 1.01
N THR A 57 -9.82 -6.55 1.73
CA THR A 57 -8.53 -6.80 2.41
C THR A 57 -8.65 -7.70 3.65
N SER A 58 -9.87 -7.90 4.18
CA SER A 58 -10.14 -8.91 5.21
C SER A 58 -10.03 -10.35 4.69
N ARG A 59 -10.09 -10.54 3.37
CA ARG A 59 -10.06 -11.86 2.70
C ARG A 59 -8.85 -12.04 1.79
N ILE A 60 -8.48 -10.99 1.05
CA ILE A 60 -7.41 -11.00 0.05
C ILE A 60 -6.27 -10.13 0.57
N THR A 61 -5.22 -10.79 1.07
CA THR A 61 -4.02 -10.12 1.62
C THR A 61 -2.77 -10.28 0.74
N SER A 62 -2.84 -11.17 -0.26
CA SER A 62 -1.75 -11.57 -1.14
C SER A 62 -1.59 -10.68 -2.39
N ASN A 63 -2.52 -9.77 -2.66
CA ASN A 63 -2.54 -9.02 -3.92
C ASN A 63 -1.95 -7.60 -3.77
N GLN A 64 -0.78 -7.37 -4.37
CA GLN A 64 -0.09 -6.08 -4.37
C GLN A 64 -0.94 -4.93 -4.92
N HIS A 65 -1.68 -5.16 -6.01
CA HIS A 65 -2.42 -4.10 -6.70
C HIS A 65 -3.57 -3.58 -5.83
N ILE A 66 -4.26 -4.46 -5.11
CA ILE A 66 -5.31 -4.08 -4.16
C ILE A 66 -4.73 -3.18 -3.06
N TRP A 67 -3.59 -3.57 -2.47
CA TRP A 67 -2.95 -2.76 -1.43
C TRP A 67 -2.49 -1.38 -1.93
N ARG A 68 -2.02 -1.27 -3.18
CA ARG A 68 -1.71 0.02 -3.81
C ARG A 68 -2.95 0.90 -3.97
N LEU A 69 -4.09 0.33 -4.36
CA LEU A 69 -5.35 1.05 -4.44
C LEU A 69 -5.82 1.53 -3.06
N CYS A 70 -5.65 0.71 -2.01
CA CYS A 70 -5.87 1.14 -0.63
C CYS A 70 -4.96 2.31 -0.25
N ALA A 71 -3.67 2.24 -0.55
CA ALA A 71 -2.71 3.31 -0.23
C ALA A 71 -3.12 4.64 -0.90
N LYS A 72 -3.54 4.59 -2.17
CA LYS A 72 -4.07 5.75 -2.90
C LYS A 72 -5.30 6.35 -2.23
N PHE A 73 -6.24 5.51 -1.81
CA PHE A 73 -7.45 5.95 -1.12
C PHE A 73 -7.14 6.62 0.24
N TRP A 74 -6.27 6.01 1.05
CA TRP A 74 -5.88 6.56 2.36
C TRP A 74 -5.10 7.86 2.25
N PHE A 75 -4.20 7.96 1.26
CA PHE A 75 -3.48 9.19 0.97
C PHE A 75 -4.44 10.34 0.64
N TRP A 76 -5.46 10.09 -0.20
CA TRP A 76 -6.50 11.08 -0.49
C TRP A 76 -7.28 11.52 0.75
N LYS A 77 -7.58 10.59 1.66
CA LYS A 77 -8.23 10.87 2.95
C LYS A 77 -7.31 11.61 3.94
N LYS A 78 -6.01 11.74 3.64
CA LYS A 78 -4.95 12.30 4.51
C LYS A 78 -4.65 11.44 5.75
N GLU A 79 -5.01 10.16 5.70
CA GLU A 79 -4.65 9.15 6.69
C GLU A 79 -3.30 8.54 6.31
N TYR A 80 -2.22 9.27 6.56
CA TYR A 80 -0.89 8.96 6.04
C TYR A 80 -0.26 7.69 6.62
N ASP A 81 -0.61 7.34 7.86
CA ASP A 81 -0.13 6.10 8.49
C ASP A 81 -0.82 4.85 7.91
N GLU A 82 -2.12 4.90 7.63
CA GLU A 82 -2.81 3.85 6.88
C GLU A 82 -2.28 3.72 5.45
N ALA A 83 -1.97 4.85 4.80
CA ALA A 83 -1.38 4.84 3.47
C ALA A 83 0.00 4.16 3.47
N LEU A 84 0.86 4.48 4.45
CA LEU A 84 2.17 3.86 4.61
C LEU A 84 2.05 2.35 4.90
N GLU A 85 1.15 1.95 5.79
CA GLU A 85 0.92 0.54 6.10
C GLU A 85 0.38 -0.24 4.89
N ALA A 86 -0.46 0.38 4.06
CA ALA A 86 -0.93 -0.22 2.82
C ALA A 86 0.22 -0.45 1.81
N TYR A 87 1.14 0.51 1.65
CA TYR A 87 2.35 0.30 0.82
C TYR A 87 3.22 -0.83 1.37
N LEU A 88 3.41 -0.91 2.69
CA LEU A 88 4.16 -2.00 3.32
C LEU A 88 3.51 -3.37 3.07
N LYS A 89 2.18 -3.46 3.16
CA LYS A 89 1.45 -4.70 2.84
C LYS A 89 1.55 -5.05 1.36
N ALA A 90 1.52 -4.06 0.46
CA ALA A 90 1.76 -4.27 -0.96
C ALA A 90 3.14 -4.91 -1.20
N TYR A 91 4.20 -4.37 -0.60
CA TYR A 91 5.55 -4.93 -0.70
C TYR A 91 5.65 -6.33 -0.09
N ARG A 92 5.12 -6.55 1.13
CA ARG A 92 5.14 -7.86 1.80
C ARG A 92 4.44 -8.93 0.98
N SER A 93 3.39 -8.57 0.23
CA SER A 93 2.64 -9.52 -0.60
C SER A 93 3.47 -10.15 -1.72
N VAL A 94 4.49 -9.44 -2.23
CA VAL A 94 5.38 -9.93 -3.30
C VAL A 94 6.75 -10.35 -2.82
N LEU A 95 7.17 -9.91 -1.63
CA LEU A 95 8.48 -10.24 -1.06
C LEU A 95 8.73 -11.74 -0.88
N HIS A 96 7.67 -12.52 -0.67
CA HIS A 96 7.74 -13.96 -0.45
C HIS A 96 7.59 -14.80 -1.72
N ASP A 97 7.61 -14.18 -2.90
CA ASP A 97 7.55 -14.91 -4.16
C ASP A 97 8.76 -15.87 -4.27
N PRO A 98 8.53 -17.19 -4.46
CA PRO A 98 9.61 -18.18 -4.55
C PRO A 98 10.55 -17.94 -5.74
N ASN A 99 10.12 -17.19 -6.75
CA ASN A 99 10.91 -16.86 -7.93
C ASN A 99 11.74 -15.58 -7.76
N LEU A 100 11.69 -14.92 -6.60
CA LEU A 100 12.43 -13.67 -6.34
C LEU A 100 13.94 -13.80 -6.63
N GLY A 101 14.55 -14.96 -6.37
CA GLY A 101 15.96 -15.19 -6.66
C GLY A 101 16.26 -15.69 -8.08
N ASN A 102 15.24 -16.13 -8.82
CA ASN A 102 15.43 -16.86 -10.08
C ASN A 102 14.98 -16.06 -11.32
N SER A 103 14.03 -15.13 -11.13
CA SER A 103 13.44 -14.35 -12.21
C SER A 103 13.70 -12.87 -12.03
N TYR A 104 14.33 -12.25 -13.04
CA TYR A 104 14.58 -10.82 -13.04
C TYR A 104 13.28 -10.01 -13.00
N ASP A 105 12.24 -10.41 -13.73
CA ASP A 105 10.95 -9.72 -13.76
C ASP A 105 10.26 -9.69 -12.39
N VAL A 106 10.38 -10.79 -11.64
CA VAL A 106 9.84 -10.87 -10.27
C VAL A 106 10.67 -10.00 -9.34
N PHE A 107 12.00 -10.06 -9.44
CA PHE A 107 12.89 -9.16 -8.71
C PHE A 107 12.58 -7.69 -8.98
N GLU A 108 12.41 -7.30 -10.25
CA GLU A 108 12.10 -5.94 -10.65
C GLU A 108 10.77 -5.47 -10.06
N LYS A 109 9.73 -6.32 -10.08
CA LYS A 109 8.44 -6.02 -9.43
C LYS A 109 8.58 -5.79 -7.93
N VAL A 110 9.32 -6.65 -7.23
CA VAL A 110 9.55 -6.53 -5.79
C VAL A 110 10.41 -5.29 -5.47
N ALA A 111 11.43 -5.01 -6.28
CA ALA A 111 12.28 -3.84 -6.15
C ALA A 111 11.48 -2.54 -6.34
N ASN A 112 10.62 -2.47 -7.35
CA ASN A 112 9.72 -1.33 -7.54
C ASN A 112 8.77 -1.16 -6.35
N ALA A 113 8.19 -2.25 -5.83
CA ALA A 113 7.36 -2.18 -4.63
C ALA A 113 8.15 -1.67 -3.39
N ALA A 114 9.42 -2.05 -3.25
CA ALA A 114 10.28 -1.54 -2.19
C ALA A 114 10.57 -0.05 -2.34
N LEU A 115 10.83 0.42 -3.57
CA LEU A 115 11.04 1.84 -3.86
C LEU A 115 9.79 2.68 -3.57
N GLU A 116 8.60 2.19 -3.92
CA GLU A 116 7.32 2.85 -3.59
C GLU A 116 7.14 2.99 -2.07
N VAL A 117 7.56 2.00 -1.28
CA VAL A 117 7.52 2.08 0.19
C VAL A 117 8.51 3.12 0.71
N VAL A 118 9.72 3.21 0.12
CA VAL A 118 10.72 4.21 0.51
C VAL A 118 10.20 5.62 0.22
N GLU A 119 9.61 5.84 -0.95
CA GLU A 119 8.96 7.10 -1.30
C GLU A 119 7.82 7.43 -0.32
N ALA A 120 7.01 6.44 0.07
CA ALA A 120 5.98 6.63 1.08
C ALA A 120 6.58 7.01 2.45
N TYR A 121 7.68 6.40 2.87
CA TYR A 121 8.39 6.78 4.09
C TYR A 121 8.92 8.22 4.04
N GLN A 122 9.53 8.62 2.92
CA GLN A 122 10.04 9.98 2.71
C GLN A 122 8.92 11.03 2.76
N ASN A 123 7.79 10.73 2.11
CA ASN A 123 6.67 11.66 2.01
C ASN A 123 5.84 11.74 3.30
N PHE A 124 5.65 10.60 3.98
CA PHE A 124 4.69 10.46 5.08
C PHE A 124 5.33 10.35 6.46
N GLY A 125 6.59 9.91 6.58
CA GLY A 125 7.20 9.53 7.85
C GLY A 125 7.15 10.63 8.91
N GLU A 126 7.47 11.86 8.54
CA GLU A 126 7.48 13.03 9.44
C GLU A 126 6.09 13.68 9.59
N LYS A 127 5.11 13.27 8.79
CA LYS A 127 3.76 13.81 8.89
C LYS A 127 3.13 13.41 10.21
N LYS A 128 2.17 14.22 10.62
CA LYS A 128 1.40 14.03 11.83
C LYS A 128 -0.05 13.72 11.47
N VAL A 129 -0.61 12.75 12.17
CA VAL A 129 -2.00 12.30 12.02
C VAL A 129 -2.68 12.35 13.37
N LEU A 130 -3.97 12.70 13.39
CA LEU A 130 -4.78 12.70 14.60
C LEU A 130 -5.38 11.30 14.77
N ARG A 131 -5.12 10.67 15.92
CA ARG A 131 -5.69 9.36 16.25
C ARG A 131 -6.41 9.41 17.58
N LYS A 132 -7.54 8.71 17.65
CA LYS A 132 -8.26 8.49 18.91
C LYS A 132 -7.50 7.49 19.76
N ILE A 133 -7.43 7.74 21.05
CA ILE A 133 -6.84 6.80 22.01
C ILE A 133 -7.87 5.71 22.31
N ASP A 134 -7.48 4.44 22.28
CA ASP A 134 -8.34 3.29 22.65
C ASP A 134 -8.63 3.19 24.16
N SER A 135 -8.30 4.23 24.93
CA SER A 135 -8.66 4.32 26.35
C SER A 135 -10.16 4.61 26.45
N ASN A 136 -10.83 4.02 27.43
CA ASN A 136 -12.26 4.22 27.78
C ASN A 136 -12.64 5.67 28.16
N ASP A 137 -11.87 6.68 27.75
CA ASP A 137 -12.01 8.07 28.14
C ASP A 137 -12.27 8.95 26.91
N ASP A 138 -13.18 9.89 27.08
CA ASP A 138 -13.90 10.62 26.03
C ASP A 138 -13.00 11.20 24.92
N GLY A 139 -13.00 10.56 23.74
CA GLY A 139 -12.85 11.21 22.44
C GLY A 139 -11.57 12.03 22.18
N LEU A 140 -10.55 11.96 23.03
CA LEU A 140 -9.33 12.74 22.89
C LEU A 140 -8.52 12.24 21.68
N GLU A 141 -8.32 13.13 20.71
CA GLU A 141 -7.44 12.90 19.56
C GLU A 141 -6.03 13.37 19.91
N ILE A 142 -5.05 12.48 19.80
CA ILE A 142 -3.63 12.81 19.95
C ILE A 142 -2.98 12.90 18.58
N GLU A 143 -2.15 13.94 18.42
CA GLU A 143 -1.26 14.09 17.29
C GLU A 143 -0.11 13.07 17.37
N LYS A 144 -0.11 12.10 16.46
CA LYS A 144 0.88 11.03 16.34
C LYS A 144 1.73 11.26 15.08
N ILE A 145 3.05 11.21 15.21
CA ILE A 145 3.96 11.16 14.06
C ILE A 145 3.83 9.78 13.41
N VAL A 146 3.68 9.74 12.08
CA VAL A 146 3.48 8.51 11.31
C VAL A 146 4.60 7.51 11.55
N CYS A 147 5.87 7.91 11.37
CA CYS A 147 7.03 7.08 11.63
C CYS A 147 8.26 7.95 11.96
N LYS A 148 8.61 8.04 13.25
CA LYS A 148 9.74 8.87 13.72
C LYS A 148 11.10 8.41 13.14
N ASP A 149 11.27 7.11 12.95
CA ASP A 149 12.49 6.45 12.49
C ASP A 149 12.40 6.02 11.02
N TRP A 150 11.63 6.76 10.20
CA TRP A 150 11.33 6.39 8.82
C TRP A 150 12.58 6.13 7.96
N LYS A 151 13.65 6.93 8.11
CA LYS A 151 14.93 6.73 7.39
C LYS A 151 15.54 5.37 7.71
N TYR A 152 15.54 5.00 9.00
CA TYR A 152 16.08 3.71 9.45
C TYR A 152 15.23 2.54 8.93
N GLN A 153 13.90 2.66 9.01
CA GLN A 153 12.98 1.62 8.53
C GLN A 153 13.10 1.41 7.01
N ALA A 154 13.08 2.50 6.22
CA ALA A 154 13.25 2.47 4.77
C ALA A 154 14.59 1.83 4.37
N LYS A 155 15.68 2.22 5.02
CA LYS A 155 17.02 1.67 4.78
C LYS A 155 17.11 0.20 5.16
N SER A 156 16.55 -0.20 6.30
CA SER A 156 16.53 -1.60 6.74
C SER A 156 15.79 -2.49 5.75
N LEU A 157 14.66 -2.01 5.23
CA LEU A 157 13.87 -2.69 4.20
C LEU A 157 14.70 -2.91 2.92
N LEU A 158 15.35 -1.85 2.39
CA LEU A 158 16.18 -1.96 1.19
C LEU A 158 17.38 -2.89 1.40
N LYS A 159 18.10 -2.77 2.52
CA LYS A 159 19.25 -3.63 2.83
C LYS A 159 18.87 -5.11 2.88
N SER A 160 17.70 -5.42 3.44
CA SER A 160 17.17 -6.79 3.49
C SER A 160 16.94 -7.33 2.07
N LEU A 161 16.28 -6.55 1.19
CA LEU A 161 16.03 -6.97 -0.18
C LEU A 161 17.33 -7.12 -0.99
N ILE A 162 18.25 -6.15 -0.90
CA ILE A 162 19.55 -6.17 -1.56
C ILE A 162 20.34 -7.42 -1.15
N GLY A 163 20.36 -7.74 0.15
CA GLY A 163 21.05 -8.91 0.67
C GLY A 163 20.47 -10.23 0.15
N ARG A 164 19.13 -10.35 0.10
CA ARG A 164 18.43 -11.55 -0.41
C ARG A 164 18.66 -11.80 -1.90
N THR A 165 18.84 -10.73 -2.68
CA THR A 165 18.89 -10.78 -4.16
C THR A 165 20.31 -10.67 -4.70
N LYS A 166 21.30 -10.42 -3.83
CA LYS A 166 22.70 -10.19 -4.19
C LYS A 166 23.30 -11.32 -5.04
N THR A 167 23.10 -12.57 -4.66
CA THR A 167 23.71 -13.72 -5.36
C THR A 167 23.26 -13.84 -6.81
N SER A 168 22.09 -13.30 -7.15
CA SER A 168 21.43 -13.54 -8.44
C SER A 168 21.39 -12.28 -9.33
N PHE A 169 21.39 -11.08 -8.74
CA PHE A 169 21.15 -9.83 -9.47
C PHE A 169 22.16 -8.72 -9.16
N GLU A 170 23.26 -9.02 -8.47
CA GLU A 170 24.34 -8.04 -8.25
C GLU A 170 24.91 -7.52 -9.59
N GLY A 171 25.07 -6.20 -9.70
CA GLY A 171 25.55 -5.53 -10.92
C GLY A 171 24.45 -5.28 -11.97
N THR A 172 23.20 -5.65 -11.69
CA THR A 172 22.07 -5.25 -12.53
C THR A 172 21.65 -3.81 -12.22
N PRO A 173 21.12 -3.04 -13.22
CA PRO A 173 20.74 -1.64 -13.01
C PRO A 173 19.76 -1.44 -11.86
N MET A 174 18.79 -2.33 -11.71
CA MET A 174 17.80 -2.26 -10.63
C MET A 174 18.42 -2.57 -9.26
N HIS A 175 19.34 -3.53 -9.15
CA HIS A 175 20.01 -3.83 -7.89
C HIS A 175 20.92 -2.68 -7.43
N ASP A 176 21.63 -2.06 -8.37
CA ASP A 176 22.49 -0.92 -8.07
C ASP A 176 21.67 0.32 -7.69
N LYS A 177 20.54 0.57 -8.36
CA LYS A 177 19.58 1.61 -7.95
C LYS A 177 19.11 1.42 -6.50
N LEU A 178 18.81 0.19 -6.06
CA LEU A 178 18.44 -0.07 -4.68
C LEU A 178 19.57 0.29 -3.70
N LYS A 179 20.84 0.02 -4.06
CA LYS A 179 22.00 0.41 -3.24
C LYS A 179 22.16 1.92 -3.16
N GLU A 180 22.02 2.62 -4.28
CA GLU A 180 22.10 4.08 -4.34
C GLU A 180 21.08 4.71 -3.40
N VAL A 181 19.80 4.35 -3.54
CA VAL A 181 18.73 4.87 -2.66
C VAL A 181 18.97 4.50 -1.19
N ALA A 182 19.48 3.30 -0.90
CA ALA A 182 19.81 2.90 0.47
C ALA A 182 20.97 3.73 1.07
N ASN A 183 21.90 4.20 0.23
CA ASN A 183 23.00 5.06 0.64
C ASN A 183 22.52 6.50 0.87
N GLU A 184 21.67 7.06 0.01
CA GLU A 184 21.06 8.39 0.19
C GLU A 184 20.29 8.50 1.53
N LEU A 185 19.63 7.43 1.97
CA LEU A 185 18.96 7.38 3.29
C LEU A 185 19.93 7.38 4.48
N SER A 186 21.24 7.28 4.24
CA SER A 186 22.30 7.30 5.26
C SER A 186 22.87 8.70 5.49
N GLU A 187 22.58 9.65 4.59
CA GLU A 187 22.95 11.05 4.67
C GLU A 187 21.88 11.86 5.43
#